data_AF-A0A7S0ZFK1-F1
#
_entry.id   AF-A0A7S0ZFK1-F1
#
_cell.length_a   1.000
_cell.length_b   1.000
_cell.length_c   1.000
_cell.angle_alpha   90.00
_cell.angle_beta   90.00
_cell.angle_gamma   90.00
#
_symmetry.space_group_name_H-M   'P 1'
#
loop_
_entity.id
_entity.type
_entity.pdbx_description
1 polymer ?
#
loop_
_entity_poly.entity_id
_entity_poly.type
_entity_poly.pdbx_seq_one_letter_code
_entity_poly.pdbx_strand_id
1 'polypeptide(L)'
;FVWIVYLFLLSVCSGRCEGSERVDRGKIVCGSAMFPHPFKKKTGGEDARFIMDDAIGVFDGVGGWIRQGVDPRFYSRYLAEKSMQLILQNGMQFVQEALEHAVGTNPHPGSSTALIVWVDHNVDEHSKVLNYLNVGDGGLIVGRDTDVLFRSSPQLHSFNFPYQLGWTSPTLVKDAQRGSIHVEEGDWFLA
;
A
#
# COMPACT_ATOMS: atom_id res chain seq x y z
N PHE A 1 19.34 -5.62 -0.88
CA PHE A 1 18.01 -6.16 -0.56
C PHE A 1 17.60 -5.61 0.79
N VAL A 2 16.55 -4.78 0.81
CA VAL A 2 15.91 -4.28 2.03
C VAL A 2 14.80 -5.28 2.34
N TRP A 3 14.68 -5.69 3.61
CA TRP A 3 13.51 -6.41 4.08
C TRP A 3 12.57 -5.37 4.65
N ILE A 4 11.46 -5.14 3.96
CA ILE A 4 10.35 -4.40 4.51
C ILE A 4 9.31 -5.43 4.92
N VAL A 5 8.90 -5.39 6.19
CA VAL A 5 7.76 -6.16 6.68
C VAL A 5 6.85 -5.15 7.34
N TYR A 6 5.74 -4.81 6.69
CA TYR A 6 4.68 -4.11 7.38
C TYR A 6 3.66 -5.14 7.90
N LEU A 7 3.62 -5.28 9.22
CA LEU A 7 2.59 -6.06 9.89
C LEU A 7 1.38 -5.15 10.12
N PHE A 8 0.40 -5.27 9.24
CA PHE A 8 -0.92 -4.69 9.46
C PHE A 8 -1.81 -5.77 10.08
N LEU A 9 -2.72 -5.38 10.98
CA LEU A 9 -3.60 -6.33 11.64
C LEU A 9 -5.00 -5.76 11.56
N LEU A 10 -5.69 -6.07 10.46
CA LEU A 10 -7.10 -5.77 10.34
C LEU A 10 -7.84 -6.38 11.54
N SER A 11 -8.41 -5.52 12.36
CA SER A 11 -9.52 -5.94 13.23
C SER A 11 -10.76 -5.32 12.62
N VAL A 12 -11.43 -6.08 11.75
CA VAL A 12 -12.75 -5.72 11.25
C VAL A 12 -13.75 -5.93 12.40
N CYS A 13 -13.78 -5.06 13.41
CA CYS A 13 -14.64 -5.26 14.58
C CYS A 13 -16.14 -5.27 14.22
N SER A 14 -16.84 -6.32 14.64
CA SER A 14 -18.29 -6.47 14.80
C SER A 14 -18.54 -7.04 16.20
N GLY A 15 -18.55 -6.14 17.19
CA GLY A 15 -18.91 -6.45 18.56
C GLY A 15 -20.00 -5.51 19.06
N ARG A 16 -21.09 -6.05 19.61
CA ARG A 16 -21.99 -5.28 20.49
C ARG A 16 -21.25 -5.02 21.80
N CYS A 17 -20.86 -3.78 22.05
CA CYS A 17 -20.61 -3.33 23.41
C CYS A 17 -21.96 -2.91 24.03
N GLU A 18 -22.41 -3.63 25.05
CA GLU A 18 -23.45 -3.12 25.95
C GLU A 18 -22.85 -1.95 26.75
N GLY A 19 -23.02 -0.74 26.24
CA GLY A 19 -22.49 0.47 26.88
C GLY A 19 -22.15 1.55 25.85
N SER A 20 -23.09 2.50 25.71
CA SER A 20 -23.10 3.78 24.99
C SER A 20 -21.82 4.39 24.36
N GLU A 21 -21.10 3.71 23.47
CA GLU A 21 -20.26 4.36 22.46
C GLU A 21 -20.43 3.69 21.09
N ARG A 22 -20.64 4.49 20.04
CA ARG A 22 -20.84 4.04 18.66
C ARG A 22 -19.49 3.53 18.15
N VAL A 23 -19.22 2.23 18.25
CA VAL A 23 -18.02 1.62 17.65
C VAL A 23 -18.09 1.79 16.14
N ASP A 24 -17.08 2.45 15.56
CA ASP A 24 -17.02 2.78 14.14
C ASP A 24 -16.81 1.49 13.33
N ARG A 25 -17.90 0.94 12.80
CA ARG A 25 -17.93 -0.34 12.07
C ARG A 25 -17.31 -0.12 10.70
N GLY A 26 -16.23 -0.81 10.37
CA GLY A 26 -15.62 -0.59 9.05
C GLY A 26 -14.12 -0.70 9.02
N LYS A 27 -13.47 -0.16 10.04
CA LYS A 27 -12.10 0.33 9.91
C LYS A 27 -11.03 -0.75 9.85
N ILE A 28 -9.94 -0.37 9.20
CA ILE A 28 -8.64 -0.99 9.33
C ILE A 28 -8.05 -0.55 10.66
N VAL A 29 -8.07 -1.43 11.66
CA VAL A 29 -7.11 -1.32 12.77
C VAL A 29 -5.74 -1.70 12.21
N CYS A 30 -4.70 -0.94 12.51
CA CYS A 30 -3.37 -1.27 11.99
C CYS A 30 -2.22 -0.78 12.85
N GLY A 31 -1.09 -1.49 12.72
CA GLY A 31 0.22 -1.03 13.16
C GLY A 31 1.15 -0.91 11.95
N SER A 32 2.24 -0.18 12.08
CA SER A 32 3.28 -0.18 11.06
C SER A 32 4.66 -0.08 11.68
N ALA A 33 5.61 -0.82 11.14
CA ALA A 33 7.02 -0.75 11.49
C ALA A 33 7.83 -0.58 10.20
N MET A 34 8.87 0.25 10.25
CA MET A 34 9.76 0.47 9.13
C MET A 34 11.19 0.29 9.63
N PHE A 35 11.92 -0.64 9.02
CA PHE A 35 13.28 -0.98 9.39
C PHE A 35 14.22 -0.69 8.23
N PRO A 36 14.71 0.56 8.10
CA PRO A 36 15.61 0.92 7.03
C PRO A 36 16.86 0.05 7.02
N HIS A 37 17.42 -0.16 5.82
CA HIS A 37 18.76 -0.73 5.67
C HIS A 37 19.75 -0.03 6.61
N PRO A 38 20.68 -0.75 7.29
CA PRO A 38 21.60 -0.14 8.26
C PRO A 38 22.34 1.10 7.73
N PHE A 39 22.80 1.06 6.49
CA PHE A 39 23.46 2.21 5.83
C PHE A 39 22.52 3.39 5.50
N LYS A 40 21.21 3.18 5.53
CA LYS A 40 20.16 4.18 5.24
C LYS A 40 19.36 4.59 6.48
N LYS A 41 19.73 4.13 7.68
CA LYS A 41 19.04 4.49 8.93
C LYS A 41 19.01 5.99 9.19
N LYS A 42 20.13 6.68 8.95
CA LYS A 42 20.25 8.14 9.17
C LYS A 42 19.31 8.96 8.26
N THR A 43 18.95 8.41 7.10
CA THR A 43 18.08 9.07 6.11
C THR A 43 16.62 8.67 6.22
N GLY A 44 16.31 7.69 7.09
CA GLY A 44 14.97 7.15 7.31
C GLY A 44 14.55 6.07 6.31
N GLY A 45 15.46 5.54 5.49
CA GLY A 45 15.10 4.62 4.40
C GLY A 45 14.59 5.33 3.15
N GLU A 46 14.27 4.55 2.11
CA GLU A 46 13.81 5.03 0.79
C GLU A 46 12.31 4.78 0.59
N ASP A 47 11.72 4.08 1.54
CA ASP A 47 10.35 3.62 1.52
C ASP A 47 9.44 4.67 2.14
N ALA A 48 8.19 4.70 1.70
CA ALA A 48 7.16 5.59 2.20
C ALA A 48 5.86 4.81 2.38
N ARG A 49 4.98 5.36 3.23
CA ARG A 49 3.65 4.79 3.44
C ARG A 49 2.65 5.87 3.81
N PHE A 50 1.37 5.57 3.62
CA PHE A 50 0.27 6.26 4.28
C PHE A 50 -0.63 5.24 4.99
N ILE A 51 -1.32 5.71 6.03
CA ILE A 51 -2.33 4.95 6.76
C ILE A 51 -3.56 5.85 6.88
N MET A 52 -4.70 5.33 6.46
CA MET A 52 -6.03 5.89 6.60
C MET A 52 -6.92 4.89 7.34
N ASP A 53 -8.12 5.31 7.73
CA ASP A 53 -9.09 4.44 8.42
C ASP A 53 -9.53 3.24 7.57
N ASP A 54 -9.47 3.36 6.25
CA ASP A 54 -9.99 2.40 5.26
C ASP A 54 -8.97 2.03 4.17
N ALA A 55 -7.76 2.61 4.20
CA ALA A 55 -6.74 2.37 3.19
C ALA A 55 -5.30 2.47 3.75
N ILE A 56 -4.41 1.67 3.18
CA ILE A 56 -2.97 1.70 3.44
C ILE A 56 -2.25 1.73 2.10
N GLY A 57 -1.21 2.55 2.00
CA GLY A 57 -0.31 2.58 0.85
C GLY A 57 1.13 2.38 1.27
N VAL A 58 1.88 1.60 0.49
CA VAL A 58 3.28 1.26 0.66
C VAL A 58 4.02 1.53 -0.65
N PHE A 59 5.17 2.19 -0.57
CA PHE A 59 5.94 2.63 -1.73
C PHE A 59 7.44 2.41 -1.48
N ASP A 60 8.11 1.55 -2.23
CA ASP A 60 9.56 1.32 -2.12
C ASP A 60 10.31 2.13 -3.20
N GLY A 61 11.00 3.19 -2.77
CA GLY A 61 11.80 4.03 -3.65
C GLY A 61 13.05 3.31 -4.16
N VAL A 62 13.25 3.30 -5.48
CA VAL A 62 14.31 2.51 -6.11
C VAL A 62 15.69 3.12 -5.82
N GLY A 63 16.44 2.50 -4.91
CA GLY A 63 17.76 2.98 -4.46
C GLY A 63 18.82 3.17 -5.56
N GLY A 64 18.63 2.59 -6.74
CA GLY A 64 19.53 2.75 -7.89
C GLY A 64 19.71 4.21 -8.34
N TRP A 65 18.70 5.06 -8.12
CA TRP A 65 18.72 6.48 -8.48
C TRP A 65 19.84 7.29 -7.81
N ILE A 66 20.35 6.82 -6.66
CA ILE A 66 21.47 7.47 -5.97
C ILE A 66 22.71 7.59 -6.86
N ARG A 67 22.90 6.66 -7.81
CA ARG A 67 24.04 6.66 -8.75
C ARG A 67 23.98 7.81 -9.75
N GLN A 68 22.80 8.40 -9.93
CA GLN A 68 22.56 9.56 -10.79
C GLN A 68 22.45 10.86 -9.98
N GLY A 69 22.79 10.83 -8.67
CA GLY A 69 22.64 11.97 -7.77
C GLY A 69 21.19 12.28 -7.40
N VAL A 70 20.26 11.36 -7.68
CA VAL A 70 18.84 11.49 -7.38
C VAL A 70 18.52 10.78 -6.07
N ASP A 71 17.85 11.47 -5.17
CA ASP A 71 17.44 10.91 -3.89
C ASP A 71 16.10 10.14 -4.03
N PRO A 72 16.10 8.81 -3.92
CA PRO A 72 14.90 7.98 -4.16
C PRO A 72 13.77 8.23 -3.16
N ARG A 73 14.08 8.83 -1.99
CA ARG A 73 13.11 9.14 -0.94
C ARG A 73 12.03 10.10 -1.40
N PHE A 74 12.40 11.08 -2.23
CA PHE A 74 11.46 12.11 -2.62
C PHE A 74 10.37 11.57 -3.54
N TYR A 75 10.73 10.62 -4.41
CA TYR A 75 9.77 10.01 -5.32
C TYR A 75 8.69 9.22 -4.56
N SER A 76 9.11 8.26 -3.72
CA SER A 76 8.20 7.40 -2.96
C SER A 76 7.33 8.17 -1.96
N ARG A 77 7.92 9.17 -1.26
CA ARG A 77 7.17 10.03 -0.32
C ARG A 77 6.13 10.88 -1.02
N TYR A 78 6.46 11.46 -2.17
CA TYR A 78 5.48 12.20 -2.96
C TYR A 78 4.33 11.31 -3.42
N LEU A 79 4.61 10.08 -3.87
CA LEU A 79 3.52 9.14 -4.20
C LEU A 79 2.61 8.88 -2.99
N ALA A 80 3.20 8.58 -1.82
CA ALA A 80 2.42 8.31 -0.62
C ALA A 80 1.54 9.51 -0.22
N GLU A 81 2.13 10.70 -0.12
CA GLU A 81 1.43 11.92 0.32
C GLU A 81 0.36 12.34 -0.69
N LYS A 82 0.70 12.35 -1.99
CA LYS A 82 -0.20 12.84 -3.04
C LYS A 82 -1.35 11.87 -3.30
N SER A 83 -1.09 10.56 -3.31
CA SER A 83 -2.15 9.56 -3.41
C SER A 83 -3.10 9.65 -2.23
N MET A 84 -2.58 9.68 -0.99
CA MET A 84 -3.42 9.83 0.21
C MET A 84 -4.28 11.10 0.14
N GLN A 85 -3.70 12.25 -0.23
CA GLN A 85 -4.43 13.51 -0.36
C GLN A 85 -5.60 13.40 -1.33
N LEU A 86 -5.38 12.83 -2.51
CA LEU A 86 -6.40 12.73 -3.56
C LEU A 86 -7.47 11.69 -3.21
N ILE A 87 -7.08 10.60 -2.56
CA ILE A 87 -8.00 9.58 -2.06
C ILE A 87 -8.92 10.20 -0.99
N LEU A 88 -8.38 10.96 -0.03
CA LEU A 88 -9.16 11.68 0.98
C LEU A 88 -10.13 12.70 0.37
N GLN A 89 -9.76 13.34 -0.73
CA GLN A 89 -10.58 14.36 -1.39
C GLN A 89 -11.69 13.76 -2.24
N ASN A 90 -11.42 12.67 -2.96
CA ASN A 90 -12.30 12.17 -4.01
C ASN A 90 -13.03 10.87 -3.61
N GLY A 91 -12.49 10.11 -2.66
CA GLY A 91 -13.00 8.81 -2.21
C GLY A 91 -12.22 7.60 -2.75
N MET A 92 -12.43 6.44 -2.14
CA MET A 92 -11.73 5.18 -2.43
C MET A 92 -11.91 4.67 -3.86
N GLN A 93 -13.03 5.00 -4.51
CA GLN A 93 -13.28 4.62 -5.90
C GLN A 93 -12.31 5.28 -6.89
N PHE A 94 -11.53 6.28 -6.46
CA PHE A 94 -10.53 6.98 -7.27
C PHE A 94 -9.08 6.65 -6.89
N VAL A 95 -8.83 5.52 -6.20
CA VAL A 95 -7.46 5.12 -5.81
C VAL A 95 -6.52 5.03 -7.02
N GLN A 96 -6.99 4.48 -8.15
CA GLN A 96 -6.17 4.37 -9.35
C GLN A 96 -5.83 5.75 -9.91
N GLU A 97 -6.82 6.60 -10.10
CA GLU A 97 -6.68 7.95 -10.63
C GLU A 97 -5.82 8.82 -9.71
N ALA A 98 -5.94 8.65 -8.40
CA ALA A 98 -5.10 9.29 -7.41
C ALA A 98 -3.62 8.90 -7.56
N LEU A 99 -3.33 7.61 -7.77
CA LEU A 99 -1.97 7.13 -8.02
C LEU A 99 -1.45 7.57 -9.40
N GLU A 100 -2.26 7.51 -10.44
CA GLU A 100 -1.91 8.01 -11.79
C GLU A 100 -1.57 9.50 -11.76
N HIS A 101 -2.37 10.30 -11.07
CA HIS A 101 -2.11 11.72 -10.89
C HIS A 101 -0.85 11.96 -10.07
N ALA A 102 -0.63 11.19 -8.99
CA ALA A 102 0.59 11.29 -8.19
C ALA A 102 1.84 10.98 -9.03
N VAL A 103 1.81 9.96 -9.88
CA VAL A 103 2.90 9.63 -10.81
C VAL A 103 3.11 10.76 -11.83
N GLY A 104 2.04 11.24 -12.46
CA GLY A 104 2.10 12.23 -13.53
C GLY A 104 2.48 13.64 -13.06
N THR A 105 2.29 13.96 -11.78
CA THR A 105 2.61 15.28 -11.20
C THR A 105 3.82 15.29 -10.29
N ASN A 106 4.52 14.15 -10.14
CA ASN A 106 5.69 14.06 -9.26
C ASN A 106 6.83 14.96 -9.80
N PRO A 107 7.26 15.99 -9.05
CA PRO A 107 8.33 16.87 -9.49
C PRO A 107 9.72 16.26 -9.29
N HIS A 108 9.81 15.14 -8.56
CA HIS A 108 11.08 14.52 -8.20
C HIS A 108 11.45 13.45 -9.23
N PRO A 109 12.69 13.45 -9.76
CA PRO A 109 13.23 12.30 -10.48
C PRO A 109 13.24 11.07 -9.59
N GLY A 110 12.97 9.90 -10.17
CA GLY A 110 12.92 8.66 -9.42
C GLY A 110 11.97 7.62 -10.01
N SER A 111 11.90 6.52 -9.28
CA SER A 111 10.90 5.48 -9.46
C SER A 111 10.64 4.77 -8.14
N SER A 112 9.48 4.12 -8.03
CA SER A 112 9.05 3.38 -6.85
C SER A 112 8.14 2.22 -7.23
N THR A 113 8.17 1.14 -6.45
CA THR A 113 7.05 0.18 -6.42
C THR A 113 5.86 0.84 -5.70
N ALA A 114 4.67 0.25 -5.83
CA ALA A 114 3.49 0.75 -5.13
C ALA A 114 2.52 -0.39 -4.78
N LEU A 115 2.10 -0.48 -3.52
CA LEU A 115 1.01 -1.33 -3.07
C LEU A 115 0.00 -0.44 -2.34
N ILE A 116 -1.24 -0.40 -2.81
CA ILE A 116 -2.35 0.24 -2.10
C ILE A 116 -3.40 -0.82 -1.82
N VAL A 117 -3.83 -0.90 -0.57
CA VAL A 117 -4.85 -1.83 -0.08
C VAL A 117 -5.95 -1.01 0.58
N TRP A 118 -7.21 -1.26 0.24
CA TRP A 118 -8.33 -0.53 0.82
C TRP A 118 -9.56 -1.40 0.99
N VAL A 119 -10.42 -1.04 1.93
CA VAL A 119 -11.67 -1.74 2.20
C VAL A 119 -12.81 -1.03 1.48
N ASP A 120 -13.60 -1.77 0.72
CA ASP A 120 -14.88 -1.30 0.21
C ASP A 120 -16.00 -1.63 1.20
N HIS A 121 -16.70 -0.58 1.63
CA HIS A 121 -17.80 -0.65 2.61
C HIS A 121 -19.19 -0.78 1.95
N ASN A 122 -19.28 -0.78 0.61
CA ASN A 122 -20.56 -0.74 -0.11
C ASN A 122 -21.15 -2.13 -0.43
N VAL A 123 -20.63 -3.21 0.18
CA VAL A 123 -20.99 -4.58 -0.20
C VAL A 123 -22.11 -5.14 0.69
N ASP A 124 -21.86 -5.41 1.97
CA ASP A 124 -22.89 -5.72 2.97
C ASP A 124 -22.38 -5.49 4.44
N GLU A 125 -23.24 -5.60 5.45
CA GLU A 125 -22.86 -5.34 6.87
C GLU A 125 -21.93 -6.41 7.50
N HIS A 126 -21.80 -7.58 6.89
CA HIS A 126 -21.10 -8.76 7.44
C HIS A 126 -19.93 -9.27 6.59
N SER A 127 -19.82 -8.81 5.34
CA SER A 127 -18.77 -9.13 4.39
C SER A 127 -18.25 -7.81 3.82
N LYS A 128 -16.94 -7.67 3.88
CA LYS A 128 -16.24 -6.52 3.30
C LYS A 128 -15.36 -7.02 2.18
N VAL A 129 -15.08 -6.14 1.23
CA VAL A 129 -14.17 -6.46 0.14
C VAL A 129 -12.87 -5.69 0.36
N LEU A 130 -11.79 -6.43 0.52
CA LEU A 130 -10.43 -5.90 0.53
C LEU A 130 -9.95 -5.82 -0.92
N ASN A 131 -9.81 -4.60 -1.42
CA ASN A 131 -9.25 -4.35 -2.73
C ASN A 131 -7.76 -4.05 -2.63
N TYR A 132 -7.02 -4.39 -3.68
CA TYR A 132 -5.62 -4.02 -3.78
C TYR A 132 -5.22 -3.63 -5.20
N LEU A 133 -4.18 -2.80 -5.26
CA LEU A 133 -3.44 -2.43 -6.45
C LEU A 133 -1.95 -2.57 -6.14
N ASN A 134 -1.26 -3.45 -6.86
CA ASN A 134 0.16 -3.72 -6.69
C ASN A 134 0.93 -3.46 -8.00
N VAL A 135 1.99 -2.66 -7.91
CA VAL A 135 2.99 -2.45 -8.94
C VAL A 135 4.35 -2.84 -8.38
N GLY A 136 4.95 -3.89 -8.94
CA GLY A 136 6.28 -4.37 -8.55
C GLY A 136 6.25 -5.61 -7.69
N ASP A 137 7.28 -5.78 -6.86
CA ASP A 137 7.49 -6.94 -5.99
C ASP A 137 7.09 -6.70 -4.54
N GLY A 138 6.33 -5.64 -4.29
CA GLY A 138 5.50 -5.53 -3.08
C GLY A 138 4.57 -6.73 -2.95
N GLY A 139 4.13 -7.02 -1.72
CA GLY A 139 3.39 -8.24 -1.42
C GLY A 139 2.19 -7.98 -0.53
N LEU A 140 1.02 -8.49 -0.92
CA LEU A 140 -0.15 -8.59 -0.06
C LEU A 140 -0.33 -10.06 0.35
N ILE A 141 -0.45 -10.32 1.64
CA ILE A 141 -0.86 -11.62 2.18
C ILE A 141 -2.12 -11.38 3.00
N VAL A 142 -3.19 -12.12 2.75
CA VAL A 142 -4.42 -12.10 3.56
C VAL A 142 -4.58 -13.45 4.23
N GLY A 143 -4.91 -13.45 5.51
CA GLY A 143 -5.11 -14.67 6.29
C GLY A 143 -6.28 -14.58 7.25
N ARG A 144 -6.71 -15.76 7.71
CA ARG A 144 -7.77 -15.99 8.69
C ARG A 144 -7.29 -17.03 9.66
N ASP A 145 -7.35 -16.73 10.95
CA ASP A 145 -6.72 -17.56 11.99
C ASP A 145 -5.25 -17.85 11.64
N THR A 146 -4.91 -19.12 11.38
CA THR A 146 -3.58 -19.58 10.99
C THR A 146 -3.39 -19.75 9.48
N ASP A 147 -4.47 -19.61 8.70
CA ASP A 147 -4.48 -19.94 7.28
C ASP A 147 -4.22 -18.71 6.41
N VAL A 148 -3.47 -18.91 5.33
CA VAL A 148 -3.27 -17.90 4.28
C VAL A 148 -4.36 -18.08 3.23
N LEU A 149 -5.28 -17.12 3.16
CA LEU A 149 -6.37 -17.09 2.18
C LEU A 149 -5.89 -16.63 0.81
N PHE A 150 -4.97 -15.65 0.79
CA PHE A 150 -4.51 -15.03 -0.43
C PHE A 150 -3.06 -14.56 -0.32
N ARG A 151 -2.34 -14.62 -1.43
CA ARG A 151 -1.02 -14.01 -1.60
C ARG A 151 -0.89 -13.42 -3.00
N SER A 152 -0.52 -12.15 -3.10
CA SER A 152 -0.24 -11.51 -4.39
C SER A 152 1.02 -12.11 -5.03
N SER A 153 1.11 -12.02 -6.36
CA SER A 153 2.28 -12.47 -7.11
C SER A 153 3.18 -11.27 -7.39
N PRO A 154 4.51 -11.37 -7.20
CA PRO A 154 5.40 -10.26 -7.51
C PRO A 154 5.41 -9.99 -9.03
N GLN A 155 5.42 -8.72 -9.42
CA GLN A 155 5.57 -8.29 -10.80
C GLN A 155 7.03 -7.93 -11.10
N LEU A 156 7.70 -8.78 -11.86
CA LEU A 156 9.12 -8.68 -12.18
C LEU A 156 9.35 -8.70 -13.69
N HIS A 157 10.26 -7.85 -14.17
CA HIS A 157 10.83 -7.98 -15.52
C HIS A 157 11.91 -9.07 -15.56
N SER A 158 12.68 -9.19 -14.48
CA SER A 158 13.72 -10.20 -14.26
C SER A 158 14.02 -10.31 -12.77
N PHE A 159 14.92 -11.22 -12.38
CA PHE A 159 15.35 -11.36 -11.00
C PHE A 159 15.84 -10.02 -10.42
N ASN A 160 15.23 -9.58 -9.31
CA ASN A 160 15.52 -8.31 -8.64
C ASN A 160 15.37 -7.08 -9.54
N PHE A 161 14.46 -7.13 -10.52
CA PHE A 161 14.09 -6.01 -11.37
C PHE A 161 12.56 -5.89 -11.44
N PRO A 162 11.92 -5.33 -10.40
CA PRO A 162 10.48 -5.19 -10.33
C PRO A 162 9.95 -4.13 -11.28
N TYR A 163 8.67 -4.27 -11.59
CA TYR A 163 7.87 -3.22 -12.19
C TYR A 163 7.89 -2.01 -11.24
N GLN A 164 7.94 -0.80 -11.79
CA GLN A 164 8.10 0.41 -10.98
C GLN A 164 7.47 1.61 -11.65
N LEU A 165 6.77 2.46 -10.92
CA LEU A 165 6.24 3.73 -11.43
C LEU A 165 7.35 4.77 -11.37
N GLY A 166 7.63 5.50 -12.45
CA GLY A 166 8.82 6.34 -12.49
C GLY A 166 8.97 7.16 -13.76
N TRP A 167 9.87 8.15 -13.69
CA TRP A 167 10.12 9.10 -14.77
C TRP A 167 10.55 8.43 -16.09
N THR A 168 11.39 7.39 -15.99
CA THR A 168 11.92 6.65 -17.14
C THR A 168 11.36 5.24 -17.23
N SER A 169 10.33 4.92 -16.43
CA SER A 169 9.77 3.58 -16.41
C SER A 169 8.70 3.42 -17.49
N PRO A 170 8.70 2.29 -18.24
CA PRO A 170 7.60 1.97 -19.13
C PRO A 170 6.35 1.48 -18.39
N THR A 171 6.47 1.12 -17.10
CA THR A 171 5.34 0.64 -16.30
C THR A 171 4.40 1.79 -15.96
N LEU A 172 3.12 1.59 -16.24
CA LEU A 172 2.04 2.49 -15.92
C LEU A 172 1.18 1.90 -14.80
N VAL A 173 0.38 2.72 -14.13
CA VAL A 173 -0.56 2.26 -13.08
C VAL A 173 -1.60 1.28 -13.64
N LYS A 174 -1.93 1.38 -14.94
CA LYS A 174 -2.78 0.41 -15.63
C LYS A 174 -2.18 -1.00 -15.72
N ASP A 175 -0.87 -1.13 -15.58
CA ASP A 175 -0.16 -2.42 -15.60
C ASP A 175 -0.13 -3.08 -14.21
N ALA A 176 -0.68 -2.42 -13.19
CA ALA A 176 -0.76 -2.94 -11.84
C ALA A 176 -1.57 -4.24 -11.77
N GLN A 177 -1.10 -5.19 -10.96
CA GLN A 177 -1.92 -6.31 -10.52
C GLN A 177 -3.01 -5.77 -9.59
N ARG A 178 -4.25 -6.19 -9.83
CA ARG A 178 -5.40 -5.77 -9.03
C ARG A 178 -6.25 -6.96 -8.67
N GLY A 179 -6.96 -6.84 -7.56
CA GLY A 179 -7.96 -7.82 -7.19
C GLY A 179 -8.74 -7.40 -5.97
N SER A 180 -9.73 -8.23 -5.67
CA SER A 180 -10.69 -8.06 -4.60
C SER A 180 -10.78 -9.37 -3.84
N ILE A 181 -10.65 -9.31 -2.52
CA ILE A 181 -10.76 -10.46 -1.62
C ILE A 181 -11.93 -10.20 -0.67
N HIS A 182 -12.88 -11.13 -0.61
CA HIS A 182 -13.89 -11.09 0.44
C HIS A 182 -13.22 -11.39 1.78
N VAL A 183 -13.43 -10.50 2.75
CA VAL A 183 -12.89 -10.61 4.09
C VAL A 183 -14.01 -10.53 5.12
N GLU A 184 -13.79 -11.22 6.23
CA GLU A 184 -14.66 -11.27 7.39
C GLU A 184 -14.02 -10.56 8.58
N GLU A 185 -14.78 -10.41 9.66
CA GLU A 185 -14.21 -10.03 10.94
C GLU A 185 -13.15 -11.03 11.41
N GLY A 186 -12.02 -10.52 11.91
CA GLY A 186 -10.90 -11.33 12.40
C GLY A 186 -9.86 -11.68 11.32
N ASP A 187 -10.15 -11.44 10.04
CA ASP A 187 -9.17 -11.58 8.97
C ASP A 187 -8.06 -10.53 9.12
N TRP A 188 -6.83 -10.92 8.81
CA TRP A 188 -5.64 -10.08 8.87
C TRP A 188 -4.97 -9.98 7.50
N PHE A 189 -4.18 -8.91 7.25
CA PHE A 189 -3.31 -8.85 6.07
C PHE A 189 -1.96 -8.22 6.35
N LEU A 190 -0.95 -8.66 5.61
CA LEU A 190 0.38 -8.05 5.54
C LEU A 190 0.53 -7.35 4.19
N ALA A 191 1.09 -6.16 4.20
CA ALA A 191 1.38 -5.36 3.01
C ALA A 191 2.83 -4.82 3.06
#